data_AF-A0A832SLS8-F1
#
_entry.id   AF-A0A832SLS8-F1
#
_cell.length_a   1.000
_cell.length_b   1.000
_cell.length_c   1.000
_cell.angle_alpha   90.00
_cell.angle_beta   90.00
_cell.angle_gamma   90.00
#
_symmetry.space_group_name_H-M   'P 1'
#
loop_
_entity.id
_entity.type
_entity.pdbx_description
1 polymer ?
#
loop_
_entity_poly.entity_id
_entity_poly.type
_entity_poly.pdbx_seq_one_letter_code
_entity_poly.pdbx_strand_id
1 'polypeptide(L)'
;MPIDTGDTAWMLIAGCLVLLMIPALGLFESGLLRKKNVVSIFMQIFFGMSLLSVMWFVFGFSLSFGPSTTGIIGNLDWAFLKGIPWDAPLEQYAPTIPGVLFVKFQLMFACITPLLLTGTIAERMKFSSFIIFITAWTMLIYYPIVHMV
;
A
#
# COMPACT_ATOMS: atom_id res chain seq x y z
N MET A 1 -24.03 -4.12 8.61
CA MET A 1 -24.00 -3.81 10.06
C MET A 1 -23.84 -2.30 10.20
N PRO A 2 -24.31 -1.66 11.30
CA PRO A 2 -24.02 -0.25 11.51
C PRO A 2 -22.51 -0.04 11.72
N ILE A 3 -22.02 1.16 11.40
CA ILE A 3 -20.65 1.55 11.70
C ILE A 3 -20.46 1.59 13.21
N ASP A 4 -19.40 0.95 13.69
CA ASP A 4 -18.99 0.97 15.09
C ASP A 4 -17.88 2.01 15.29
N THR A 5 -18.09 2.94 16.22
CA THR A 5 -17.14 4.01 16.50
C THR A 5 -15.86 3.51 17.18
N GLY A 6 -15.95 2.44 17.97
CA GLY A 6 -14.82 1.78 18.61
C GLY A 6 -13.93 1.08 17.58
N ASP A 7 -14.52 0.31 16.67
CA ASP A 7 -13.80 -0.30 15.55
C ASP A 7 -13.15 0.75 14.66
N THR A 8 -13.88 1.83 14.36
CA THR A 8 -13.37 2.95 13.55
C THR A 8 -12.17 3.62 14.24
N ALA A 9 -12.27 3.90 15.55
CA ALA A 9 -11.18 4.48 16.31
C ALA A 9 -9.95 3.56 16.36
N TRP A 10 -10.16 2.26 16.59
CA TRP A 10 -9.08 1.28 16.59
C TRP A 10 -8.40 1.20 15.23
N MET A 11 -9.16 1.15 14.13
CA MET A 11 -8.61 1.07 12.78
C MET A 11 -7.85 2.33 12.37
N LEU A 12 -8.24 3.51 12.86
CA LEU A 12 -7.47 4.73 12.69
C LEU A 12 -6.12 4.66 13.44
N ILE A 13 -6.12 4.22 14.70
CA ILE A 13 -4.88 4.06 15.47
C ILE A 13 -3.98 2.99 14.86
N ALA A 14 -4.54 1.84 14.48
CA ALA A 14 -3.81 0.78 13.79
C ALA A 14 -3.21 1.29 12.47
N GLY A 15 -3.97 2.04 11.67
CA GLY A 15 -3.45 2.68 10.46
C GLY A 15 -2.27 3.61 10.71
N CYS A 16 -2.32 4.42 11.77
CA CYS A 16 -1.20 5.28 12.19
C CYS A 16 0.04 4.47 12.60
N LEU A 17 -0.16 3.34 13.30
CA LEU A 17 0.93 2.44 13.68
C LEU A 17 1.61 1.81 12.45
N VAL A 18 0.84 1.37 11.46
CA VAL A 18 1.40 0.82 10.21
C VAL A 18 2.12 1.92 9.42
N LEU A 19 1.57 3.14 9.37
CA LEU A 19 2.24 4.28 8.73
C LEU A 19 3.61 4.57 9.36
N LEU A 20 3.73 4.47 10.68
CA LEU A 20 5.00 4.66 11.41
C LEU A 20 6.08 3.64 11.01
N MET A 21 5.69 2.48 10.49
CA MET A 21 6.65 1.48 10.00
C MET A 21 7.44 1.97 8.78
N ILE A 22 6.93 2.92 7.98
CA ILE A 22 7.64 3.39 6.78
C ILE A 22 8.87 4.25 7.10
N PRO A 23 8.81 5.29 7.97
CA PRO A 23 10.03 5.96 8.42
C PRO A 23 10.92 5.03 9.26
N ALA A 24 10.34 4.11 10.05
CA ALA A 24 11.10 3.10 10.77
C ALA A 24 11.89 2.19 9.82
N LEU A 25 11.32 1.82 8.68
CA LEU A 25 12.00 1.08 7.62
C LEU A 25 13.20 1.87 7.07
N GLY A 26 13.05 3.17 6.81
CA GLY A 26 14.16 4.02 6.38
C GLY A 26 15.29 4.06 7.39
N LEU A 27 14.98 4.19 8.67
CA LEU A 27 15.97 4.12 9.75
C LEU A 27 16.64 2.74 9.83
N PHE A 28 15.85 1.67 9.76
CA PHE A 28 16.33 0.29 9.80
C PHE A 28 17.30 -0.02 8.66
N GLU A 29 16.88 0.21 7.42
CA GLU A 29 17.70 -0.09 6.23
C GLU A 29 18.93 0.82 6.14
N SER A 30 18.80 2.09 6.53
CA SER A 30 19.94 3.01 6.56
C SER A 30 21.00 2.64 7.61
N GLY A 31 20.61 1.95 8.68
CA GLY A 31 21.51 1.46 9.72
C GLY A 31 22.30 0.21 9.31
N LEU A 32 21.76 -0.60 8.39
CA LEU A 32 22.40 -1.82 7.89
C LEU A 32 23.36 -1.55 6.71
N LEU A 33 23.16 -0.43 6.02
CA LEU A 33 23.90 -0.08 4.81
C LEU A 33 24.99 0.96 5.07
N ARG A 34 25.84 1.20 4.05
CA ARG A 34 26.96 2.15 4.22
C ARG A 34 26.42 3.57 4.37
N LYS A 35 26.98 4.34 5.31
CA LYS A 35 26.58 5.74 5.59
C LYS A 35 26.42 6.63 4.34
N LYS A 36 27.25 6.43 3.32
CA LYS A 36 27.18 7.21 2.06
C LYS A 36 25.88 7.01 1.27
N ASN A 37 25.15 5.92 1.52
CA ASN A 37 23.94 5.52 0.79
C ASN A 37 22.64 5.87 1.54
N VAL A 38 22.73 6.38 2.77
CA VAL A 38 21.57 6.71 3.63
C VAL A 38 20.58 7.62 2.91
N VAL A 39 21.06 8.68 2.25
CA VAL A 39 20.20 9.62 1.51
C VAL A 39 19.47 8.92 0.37
N SER A 40 20.12 8.01 -0.34
CA SER A 40 19.52 7.25 -1.45
C SER A 40 18.37 6.37 -0.97
N ILE A 41 18.53 5.71 0.18
CA ILE A 41 17.50 4.85 0.78
C ILE A 41 16.26 5.67 1.15
N PHE A 42 16.45 6.79 1.86
CA PHE A 42 15.33 7.66 2.21
C PHE A 42 14.64 8.24 0.97
N MET A 43 15.38 8.60 -0.07
CA MET A 43 14.78 9.03 -1.34
C MET A 43 13.92 7.94 -1.97
N GLN A 44 14.39 6.70 -2.03
CA GLN A 44 13.63 5.57 -2.58
C GLN A 44 12.36 5.28 -1.76
N ILE A 45 12.45 5.33 -0.43
CA ILE A 45 11.33 5.05 0.47
C ILE A 45 10.25 6.14 0.38
N PHE A 46 10.61 7.42 0.50
CA PHE A 46 9.62 8.50 0.45
C PHE A 46 9.03 8.69 -0.95
N PHE A 47 9.86 8.61 -2.00
CA PHE A 47 9.35 8.66 -3.36
C PHE A 47 8.47 7.45 -3.66
N GLY A 48 8.91 6.25 -3.29
CA GLY A 48 8.14 5.03 -3.47
C GLY A 48 6.81 5.08 -2.74
N MET A 49 6.76 5.58 -1.50
CA MET A 49 5.50 5.80 -0.77
C MET A 49 4.54 6.68 -1.57
N SER A 50 5.01 7.81 -2.10
CA SER A 50 4.17 8.71 -2.91
C SER A 50 3.67 8.03 -4.18
N LEU A 51 4.57 7.39 -4.94
CA LEU A 51 4.26 6.68 -6.18
C LEU A 51 3.23 5.57 -5.94
N LEU A 52 3.47 4.72 -4.95
CA LEU A 52 2.61 3.59 -4.62
C LEU A 52 1.25 4.04 -4.10
N SER A 53 1.19 5.16 -3.37
CA SER A 53 -0.07 5.77 -2.93
C SER A 53 -0.91 6.26 -4.10
N VAL A 54 -0.29 6.89 -5.10
CA VAL A 54 -0.99 7.30 -6.33
C VAL A 54 -1.48 6.07 -7.09
N MET A 55 -0.64 5.05 -7.28
CA MET A 55 -1.04 3.81 -7.95
C MET A 55 -2.21 3.13 -7.24
N TRP A 56 -2.17 3.07 -5.90
CA TRP A 56 -3.22 2.51 -5.07
C TRP A 56 -4.57 3.21 -5.29
N PHE A 57 -4.56 4.54 -5.28
CA PHE A 57 -5.74 5.35 -5.51
C PHE A 57 -6.31 5.18 -6.93
N VAL A 58 -5.44 5.21 -7.95
CA VAL A 58 -5.87 5.17 -9.36
C VAL A 58 -6.45 3.80 -9.73
N PHE A 59 -5.77 2.72 -9.38
CA PHE A 59 -6.19 1.37 -9.77
C PHE A 59 -5.86 0.28 -8.75
N GLY A 60 -4.86 0.44 -7.89
CA GLY A 60 -4.37 -0.63 -7.02
C GLY A 60 -5.43 -1.19 -6.08
N PHE A 61 -6.25 -0.33 -5.46
CA PHE A 61 -7.35 -0.79 -4.60
C PHE A 61 -8.35 -1.66 -5.40
N SER A 62 -8.68 -1.25 -6.62
CA SER A 62 -9.59 -1.98 -7.51
C SER A 62 -9.01 -3.34 -7.93
N LEU A 63 -7.72 -3.40 -8.27
CA LEU A 63 -7.06 -4.65 -8.65
C LEU A 63 -6.89 -5.61 -7.47
N SER A 64 -6.82 -5.10 -6.24
CA SER A 64 -6.70 -5.92 -5.03
C SER A 64 -8.04 -6.38 -4.48
N PHE A 65 -9.01 -5.47 -4.31
CA PHE A 65 -10.26 -5.74 -3.59
C PHE A 65 -11.51 -5.60 -4.49
N GLY A 66 -11.34 -5.26 -5.76
CA GLY A 66 -12.46 -5.17 -6.69
C GLY A 66 -12.97 -6.55 -7.14
N PRO A 67 -14.13 -6.59 -7.81
CA PRO A 67 -14.68 -7.81 -8.38
C PRO A 67 -13.70 -8.47 -9.36
N SER A 68 -13.77 -9.80 -9.50
CA SER A 68 -12.92 -10.56 -10.43
C SER A 68 -13.69 -11.62 -11.20
N THR A 69 -13.23 -11.88 -12.42
CA THR A 69 -13.75 -12.95 -13.29
C THR A 69 -12.98 -14.26 -13.11
N THR A 70 -11.67 -14.21 -12.83
CA THR A 70 -10.79 -15.39 -12.74
C THR A 70 -10.30 -15.68 -11.32
N GLY A 71 -10.50 -14.77 -10.36
CA GLY A 71 -10.05 -14.88 -8.97
C GLY A 71 -8.55 -14.63 -8.77
N ILE A 72 -7.82 -14.24 -9.83
CA ILE A 72 -6.37 -13.98 -9.78
C ILE A 72 -6.08 -12.49 -9.55
N ILE A 73 -6.89 -11.61 -10.11
CA ILE A 73 -6.77 -10.16 -9.98
C ILE A 73 -8.16 -9.53 -10.09
N GLY A 74 -8.40 -8.46 -9.35
CA GLY A 74 -9.59 -7.63 -9.48
C GLY A 74 -9.63 -6.90 -10.83
N ASN A 75 -10.80 -6.36 -11.16
CA ASN A 75 -11.02 -5.54 -12.34
C ASN A 75 -10.81 -4.04 -12.04
N LEU A 76 -11.18 -3.16 -12.98
CA LEU A 76 -11.04 -1.70 -12.85
C LEU A 76 -12.36 -0.98 -12.52
N ASP A 77 -13.40 -1.70 -12.08
CA ASP A 77 -14.72 -1.09 -11.81
C ASP A 77 -14.65 -0.07 -10.66
N TRP A 78 -13.72 -0.26 -9.72
CA TRP A 78 -13.45 0.63 -8.59
C TRP A 78 -12.21 1.51 -8.80
N ALA A 79 -11.75 1.68 -10.05
CA ALA A 79 -10.69 2.63 -10.36
C ALA A 79 -11.03 4.03 -9.87
N PHE A 80 -10.03 4.79 -9.42
CA PHE A 80 -10.20 6.07 -8.73
C PHE A 80 -11.12 6.01 -7.49
N LEU A 81 -11.21 4.84 -6.86
CA LEU A 81 -12.12 4.55 -5.74
C LEU A 81 -13.60 4.76 -6.08
N LYS A 82 -13.97 4.60 -7.36
CA LYS A 82 -15.36 4.74 -7.81
C LYS A 82 -16.25 3.71 -7.12
N GLY A 83 -17.35 4.18 -6.53
CA GLY A 83 -18.32 3.31 -5.85
C GLY A 83 -17.92 2.89 -4.45
N ILE A 84 -16.75 3.33 -3.93
CA ILE A 84 -16.38 3.09 -2.53
C ILE A 84 -17.13 4.07 -1.62
N PRO A 85 -17.87 3.57 -0.61
CA PRO A 85 -18.60 4.43 0.31
C PRO A 85 -17.65 5.22 1.24
N TRP A 86 -17.97 6.49 1.44
CA TRP A 86 -17.21 7.39 2.32
C TRP A 86 -17.68 7.32 3.77
N ASP A 87 -18.99 7.20 3.97
CA ASP A 87 -19.71 7.26 5.23
C ASP A 87 -20.52 5.98 5.53
N ALA A 88 -20.36 4.95 4.70
CA ALA A 88 -20.97 3.65 4.87
C ALA A 88 -19.92 2.52 4.82
N PRO A 89 -20.23 1.33 5.37
CA PRO A 89 -19.34 0.18 5.31
C PRO A 89 -19.14 -0.35 3.89
N LEU A 90 -17.96 -0.93 3.64
CA LEU A 90 -17.74 -1.77 2.47
C LEU A 90 -18.07 -3.21 2.86
N GLU A 91 -19.33 -3.61 2.70
CA GLU A 91 -19.91 -4.80 3.37
C GLU A 91 -19.10 -6.09 3.21
N GLN A 92 -18.52 -6.31 2.03
CA GLN A 92 -17.75 -7.52 1.73
C GLN A 92 -16.44 -7.63 2.53
N TYR A 93 -15.81 -6.51 2.87
CA TYR A 93 -14.44 -6.48 3.43
C TYR A 93 -14.36 -5.86 4.82
N ALA A 94 -15.23 -4.89 5.10
CA ALA A 94 -15.13 -4.01 6.25
C ALA A 94 -16.55 -3.61 6.72
N PRO A 95 -17.32 -4.55 7.30
CA PRO A 95 -18.75 -4.37 7.57
C PRO A 95 -19.08 -3.42 8.73
N THR A 96 -18.10 -3.08 9.58
CA THR A 96 -18.29 -2.24 10.79
C THR A 96 -17.54 -0.90 10.75
N ILE A 97 -16.79 -0.61 9.68
CA ILE A 97 -16.01 0.63 9.54
C ILE A 97 -16.31 1.29 8.19
N PRO A 98 -16.11 2.61 8.02
CA PRO A 98 -16.26 3.28 6.73
C PRO A 98 -15.39 2.63 5.65
N GLY A 99 -15.93 2.40 4.45
CA GLY A 99 -15.19 1.79 3.33
C GLY A 99 -13.89 2.53 3.01
N VAL A 100 -13.91 3.86 3.05
CA VAL A 100 -12.71 4.69 2.84
C VAL A 100 -11.62 4.46 3.91
N LEU A 101 -11.98 4.09 5.14
CA LEU A 101 -11.01 3.77 6.19
C LEU A 101 -10.28 2.46 5.86
N PHE A 102 -11.02 1.47 5.36
CA PHE A 102 -10.42 0.22 4.88
C PHE A 102 -9.43 0.46 3.73
N VAL A 103 -9.80 1.30 2.74
CA VAL A 103 -8.89 1.69 1.64
C VAL A 103 -7.58 2.28 2.15
N LYS A 104 -7.66 3.21 3.12
CA LYS A 104 -6.50 3.89 3.71
C LYS A 104 -5.65 2.95 4.56
N PHE A 105 -6.29 2.03 5.30
CA PHE A 105 -5.56 1.04 6.08
C PHE A 105 -4.75 0.10 5.18
N GLN A 106 -5.37 -0.41 4.13
CA GLN A 106 -4.72 -1.30 3.16
C GLN A 106 -3.63 -0.60 2.34
N LEU A 107 -3.78 0.70 2.06
CA LEU A 107 -2.74 1.51 1.44
C LEU A 107 -1.39 1.42 2.19
N MET A 108 -1.42 1.37 3.52
CA MET A 108 -0.18 1.31 4.31
C MET A 108 0.60 0.02 4.02
N PHE A 109 -0.10 -1.11 3.88
CA PHE A 109 0.48 -2.39 3.48
C PHE A 109 0.96 -2.34 2.02
N ALA A 110 0.16 -1.74 1.13
CA ALA A 110 0.50 -1.59 -0.28
C ALA A 110 1.76 -0.75 -0.51
N CYS A 111 2.04 0.19 0.40
CA CYS A 111 3.27 0.96 0.39
C CYS A 111 4.44 0.19 1.02
N ILE A 112 4.29 -0.38 2.22
CA ILE A 112 5.44 -0.91 2.95
C ILE A 112 6.00 -2.21 2.36
N THR A 113 5.14 -3.12 1.89
CA THR A 113 5.56 -4.43 1.38
C THR A 113 6.57 -4.32 0.21
N PRO A 114 6.28 -3.59 -0.88
CA PRO A 114 7.27 -3.41 -1.95
C PRO A 114 8.50 -2.64 -1.45
N LEU A 115 8.34 -1.66 -0.56
CA LEU A 115 9.46 -0.86 -0.04
C LEU A 115 10.45 -1.67 0.80
N LEU A 116 10.06 -2.78 1.42
CA LEU A 116 10.99 -3.69 2.10
C LEU A 116 12.09 -4.22 1.18
N LEU A 117 11.84 -4.28 -0.14
CA LEU A 117 12.85 -4.71 -1.10
C LEU A 117 14.01 -3.71 -1.21
N THR A 118 13.78 -2.42 -0.87
CA THR A 118 14.80 -1.35 -0.96
C THR A 118 16.08 -1.70 -0.22
N GLY A 119 16.00 -2.38 0.94
CA GLY A 119 17.17 -2.82 1.70
C GLY A 119 18.19 -3.65 0.90
N THR A 120 17.69 -4.50 0.01
CA THR A 120 18.53 -5.40 -0.78
C THR A 120 19.02 -4.79 -2.10
N ILE A 121 18.31 -3.79 -2.62
CA ILE A 121 18.55 -3.22 -3.95
C ILE A 121 19.08 -1.78 -3.95
N ALA A 122 18.95 -1.04 -2.85
CA ALA A 122 19.19 0.40 -2.80
C ALA A 122 20.64 0.80 -3.16
N GLU A 123 21.63 -0.05 -2.85
CA GLU A 123 23.04 0.23 -3.17
C GLU A 123 23.43 -0.16 -4.61
N ARG A 124 22.55 -0.86 -5.35
CA ARG A 124 22.91 -1.56 -6.61
C ARG A 124 22.06 -1.13 -7.81
N MET A 125 21.01 -0.34 -7.60
CA MET A 125 20.08 0.09 -8.64
C MET A 125 20.09 1.60 -8.84
N LYS A 126 19.99 2.02 -10.11
CA LYS A 126 19.69 3.42 -10.45
C LYS A 126 18.26 3.74 -10.00
N PHE A 127 18.02 4.99 -9.63
CA PHE A 127 16.70 5.43 -9.19
C PHE A 127 15.61 5.19 -10.24
N SER A 128 15.89 5.42 -11.52
CA SER A 128 14.95 5.13 -12.61
C SER A 128 14.61 3.64 -12.71
N SER A 129 15.61 2.76 -12.54
CA SER A 129 15.40 1.31 -12.50
C SER A 129 14.57 0.89 -11.29
N PHE A 130 14.78 1.54 -10.13
CA PHE A 130 13.96 1.32 -8.93
C PHE A 130 12.49 1.66 -9.18
N ILE A 131 12.18 2.80 -9.83
CA ILE A 131 10.81 3.19 -10.15
C ILE A 131 10.12 2.14 -11.01
N ILE A 132 10.77 1.72 -12.11
CA ILE A 132 10.20 0.71 -13.01
C ILE A 132 9.97 -0.60 -12.26
N PHE A 133 10.95 -1.03 -11.47
CA PHE A 133 10.88 -2.25 -10.70
C PHE A 133 9.76 -2.23 -9.67
N ILE A 134 9.66 -1.19 -8.86
CA ILE A 134 8.66 -1.10 -7.78
C ILE A 134 7.24 -1.03 -8.35
N THR A 135 7.05 -0.29 -9.45
CA THR A 135 5.77 -0.22 -10.16
C THR A 135 5.37 -1.58 -10.73
N ALA A 136 6.29 -2.24 -11.44
CA ALA A 136 6.02 -3.55 -12.03
C ALA A 136 5.77 -4.62 -10.97
N TRP A 137 6.58 -4.64 -9.91
CA TRP A 137 6.42 -5.59 -8.81
C TRP A 137 5.09 -5.41 -8.09
N THR A 138 4.71 -4.16 -7.80
CA THR A 138 3.42 -3.90 -7.17
C THR A 138 2.25 -4.31 -8.07
N MET A 139 2.32 -4.04 -9.38
CA MET A 139 1.25 -4.36 -10.31
C MET A 139 1.12 -5.86 -10.60
N LEU A 140 2.24 -6.57 -10.77
CA LEU A 140 2.28 -7.96 -11.21
C LEU A 140 2.30 -8.97 -10.06
N ILE A 141 2.76 -8.56 -8.87
CA ILE A 141 2.96 -9.45 -7.73
C ILE A 141 2.06 -9.03 -6.57
N TYR A 142 2.19 -7.79 -6.09
CA TYR A 142 1.47 -7.38 -4.89
C TYR A 142 -0.05 -7.41 -5.07
N TYR A 143 -0.61 -6.74 -6.07
CA TYR A 143 -2.07 -6.69 -6.24
C TYR A 143 -2.70 -8.07 -6.49
N PRO A 144 -2.16 -8.94 -7.36
CA PRO A 144 -2.69 -10.30 -7.52
C PRO A 144 -2.63 -11.12 -6.23
N ILE A 145 -1.52 -11.05 -5.48
CA ILE A 145 -1.40 -11.79 -4.21
C ILE A 145 -2.45 -11.30 -3.21
N VAL A 146 -2.64 -9.98 -3.07
CA VAL A 146 -3.67 -9.44 -2.18
C VAL A 146 -5.06 -9.88 -2.62
N HIS A 147 -5.31 -9.99 -3.92
CA HIS A 147 -6.62 -10.41 -4.43
C HIS A 147 -6.94 -11.89 -4.14
N MET A 148 -5.91 -12.74 -4.14
CA MET A 148 -6.06 -14.19 -3.90
C MET A 148 -6.23 -14.57 -2.43
N VAL A 149 -5.86 -13.69 -1.50
CA VAL A 149 -5.87 -13.93 -0.05
C VAL A 149 -7.14 -13.35 0.57
#